data_AF-A0A538MJ62-F1
#
_entry.id   AF-A0A538MJ62-F1
#
_cell.length_a   1.000
_cell.length_b   1.000
_cell.length_c   1.000
_cell.angle_alpha   90.00
_cell.angle_beta   90.00
_cell.angle_gamma   90.00
#
_symmetry.space_group_name_H-M   'P 1'
#
loop_
_entity.id
_entity.type
_entity.pdbx_description
1 polymer ?
#
loop_
_entity_poly.entity_id
_entity_poly.type
_entity_poly.pdbx_seq_one_letter_code
_entity_poly.pdbx_strand_id
1 'polypeptide(L)'
;MRERWFGATGTRVPELALEGDPLVPLEEALVLDDVSDDARLRQAHAKGTPVVVRAGSPERILAALKRPEVASVLVPEDRPELLELDLRELTYG
;
A
#
# COMPACT_ATOMS: atom_id res chain seq x y z
N MET A 1 14.14 1.70 3.75
CA MET A 1 12.69 1.39 3.69
C MET A 1 11.94 2.70 3.84
N ARG A 2 10.99 2.99 2.95
CA ARG A 2 10.14 4.19 3.05
C ARG A 2 8.88 3.83 3.85
N GLU A 3 8.38 4.78 4.62
CA GLU A 3 7.23 4.59 5.50
C GLU A 3 6.19 5.68 5.29
N ARG A 4 4.92 5.33 5.50
CA ARG A 4 3.77 6.23 5.40
C ARG A 4 2.93 6.19 6.67
N TRP A 5 2.15 7.25 6.88
CA TRP A 5 1.16 7.30 7.94
C TRP A 5 0.05 6.29 7.68
N PHE A 6 -0.29 5.52 8.71
CA PHE A 6 -1.35 4.51 8.64
C PHE A 6 -2.70 5.14 8.98
N GLY A 7 -3.26 5.88 8.03
CA GLY A 7 -4.49 6.65 8.25
C GLY A 7 -4.35 7.63 9.43
N ALA A 8 -5.37 7.67 10.28
CA ALA A 8 -5.40 8.51 11.48
C ALA A 8 -4.95 7.81 12.77
N THR A 9 -4.34 6.62 12.68
CA THR A 9 -3.95 5.81 13.86
C THR A 9 -2.77 6.40 14.65
N GLY A 10 -2.00 7.30 14.05
CA GLY A 10 -0.77 7.84 14.66
C GLY A 10 0.44 6.92 14.51
N THR A 11 0.32 5.83 13.76
CA THR A 11 1.41 4.86 13.51
C THR A 11 1.95 5.02 12.09
N ARG A 12 3.23 4.70 11.89
CA ARG A 12 3.87 4.60 10.58
C ARG A 12 4.05 3.14 10.21
N VAL A 13 3.79 2.82 8.94
CA VAL A 13 3.98 1.48 8.37
C VAL A 13 4.89 1.56 7.15
N PRO A 14 5.54 0.46 6.74
CA PRO A 14 6.24 0.40 5.47
C PRO A 14 5.29 0.70 4.30
N GLU A 15 5.76 1.46 3.31
CA GLU A 15 4.93 1.70 2.11
C GLU A 15 4.77 0.44 1.25
N LEU A 16 5.67 -0.52 1.39
CA LEU A 16 5.68 -1.82 0.71
C LEU A 16 6.08 -2.90 1.72
N ALA A 17 5.28 -3.96 1.83
CA ALA A 17 5.47 -5.06 2.76
C ALA A 17 5.00 -6.39 2.15
N LEU A 18 5.45 -7.52 2.71
CA LEU A 18 4.93 -8.83 2.31
C LEU A 18 3.51 -9.00 2.88
N GLU A 19 2.64 -9.74 2.19
CA GLU A 19 1.36 -10.14 2.75
C GLU A 19 1.58 -10.97 4.03
N GLY A 20 0.85 -10.63 5.09
CA GLY A 20 1.03 -11.22 6.42
C GLY A 20 2.12 -10.56 7.29
N ASP A 21 2.80 -9.51 6.80
CA ASP A 21 3.78 -8.78 7.60
C ASP A 21 3.12 -8.14 8.86
N PRO A 22 3.58 -8.48 10.08
CA PRO A 22 2.99 -7.97 11.32
C PRO A 22 3.16 -6.45 11.51
N LEU A 23 4.02 -5.80 10.71
CA LEU A 23 4.17 -4.35 10.70
C LEU A 23 2.99 -3.62 10.05
N VAL A 24 2.10 -4.32 9.35
CA VAL A 24 0.91 -3.74 8.70
C VAL A 24 -0.35 -4.29 9.39
N PRO A 25 -0.98 -3.57 10.34
CA PRO A 25 -2.13 -4.08 11.10
C PRO A 25 -3.40 -4.05 10.25
N LEU A 26 -3.64 -5.12 9.49
CA LEU A 26 -4.74 -5.22 8.50
C LEU A 26 -6.13 -5.15 9.12
N GLU A 27 -6.28 -5.52 10.39
CA GLU A 27 -7.55 -5.47 11.12
C GLU A 27 -8.11 -4.04 11.23
N GLU A 28 -7.24 -3.04 11.19
CA GLU A 28 -7.57 -1.62 11.29
C GLU A 28 -7.71 -0.94 9.92
N ALA A 29 -7.42 -1.66 8.83
CA ALA A 29 -7.36 -1.11 7.49
C ALA A 29 -8.50 -1.58 6.58
N LEU A 30 -8.80 -0.73 5.61
CA LEU A 30 -9.47 -1.17 4.40
C LEU A 30 -8.45 -1.84 3.46
N VAL A 31 -8.62 -3.15 3.25
CA VAL A 31 -7.81 -3.92 2.29
C VAL A 31 -8.52 -3.99 0.94
N LEU A 32 -7.80 -3.67 -0.14
CA LEU A 32 -8.28 -3.70 -1.53
C LEU A 32 -7.31 -4.49 -2.42
N ASP A 33 -7.81 -5.05 -3.51
CA ASP A 33 -6.99 -5.80 -4.49
C ASP A 33 -6.41 -4.91 -5.60
N ASP A 34 -6.90 -3.66 -5.73
CA ASP A 34 -6.36 -2.64 -6.62
C ASP A 34 -6.84 -1.23 -6.22
N VAL A 35 -6.52 -0.22 -7.03
CA VAL A 35 -6.92 1.20 -6.86
C VAL A 35 -7.95 1.67 -7.90
N SER A 36 -8.75 0.75 -8.45
CA SER A 36 -9.77 1.06 -9.45
C SER A 36 -10.98 1.82 -8.87
N ASP A 37 -11.30 1.59 -7.59
CA ASP A 37 -12.41 2.24 -6.89
C ASP A 37 -11.98 3.55 -6.20
N ASP A 38 -11.87 4.61 -7.00
CA ASP A 38 -11.48 5.95 -6.53
C ASP A 38 -12.43 6.49 -5.44
N ALA A 39 -13.73 6.20 -5.55
CA ALA A 39 -14.71 6.67 -4.59
C ALA A 39 -14.48 6.05 -3.20
N ARG A 40 -14.18 4.75 -3.17
CA ARG A 40 -13.89 4.04 -1.93
C ARG A 40 -12.57 4.47 -1.30
N LEU A 41 -11.53 4.73 -2.10
CA LEU A 41 -10.26 5.29 -1.62
C LEU A 41 -10.47 6.64 -0.93
N ARG A 42 -11.16 7.57 -1.60
CA ARG A 42 -11.45 8.90 -1.03
C ARG A 42 -12.30 8.80 0.22
N GLN A 43 -13.29 7.92 0.26
CA GLN A 43 -14.13 7.74 1.43
C GLN A 43 -13.33 7.25 2.65
N ALA A 44 -12.44 6.26 2.46
CA ALA A 44 -11.59 5.76 3.52
C ALA A 44 -10.66 6.88 4.03
N HIS A 45 -10.02 7.61 3.12
CA HIS A 45 -9.14 8.72 3.48
C HIS A 45 -9.86 9.83 4.25
N ALA A 46 -11.05 10.24 3.80
CA ALA A 46 -11.87 11.25 4.48
C ALA A 46 -12.29 10.82 5.89
N LYS A 47 -12.42 9.51 6.13
CA LYS A 47 -12.73 8.94 7.46
C LYS A 47 -11.50 8.68 8.32
N GLY A 48 -10.28 8.91 7.79
CA GLY A 48 -9.03 8.55 8.45
C GLY A 48 -8.77 7.05 8.50
N THR A 49 -9.53 6.24 7.77
CA THR A 49 -9.34 4.79 7.68
C THR A 49 -8.10 4.50 6.83
N PRO A 50 -7.10 3.75 7.36
CA PRO A 50 -5.94 3.33 6.59
C PRO A 50 -6.36 2.49 5.38
N VAL A 51 -5.71 2.71 4.23
CA VAL A 51 -5.93 1.90 3.04
C VAL A 51 -4.68 1.08 2.75
N VAL A 52 -4.89 -0.22 2.55
CA VAL A 52 -3.86 -1.18 2.15
C VAL A 52 -4.27 -1.82 0.83
N VAL A 53 -3.35 -1.93 -0.11
CA VAL A 53 -3.62 -2.48 -1.45
C VAL A 53 -2.73 -3.69 -1.71
N ARG A 54 -3.30 -4.81 -2.13
CA ARG A 54 -2.52 -5.96 -2.62
C ARG A 54 -2.08 -5.71 -4.06
N ALA A 55 -0.82 -6.00 -4.38
CA ALA A 55 -0.31 -5.85 -5.73
C ALA A 55 0.78 -6.87 -6.05
N GLY A 56 0.53 -7.71 -7.05
CA GLY A 56 1.44 -8.77 -7.50
C GLY A 56 2.33 -8.40 -8.69
N SER A 57 2.49 -7.12 -9.02
CA SER A 57 3.28 -6.67 -10.17
C SER A 57 3.82 -5.25 -9.98
N PRO A 58 4.99 -4.89 -10.53
CA PRO A 58 5.56 -3.56 -10.41
C PRO A 58 4.59 -2.43 -10.79
N GLU A 59 3.83 -2.59 -11.88
CA GLU A 59 2.91 -1.56 -12.40
C GLU A 59 1.77 -1.27 -11.41
N ARG A 60 1.23 -2.33 -10.80
CA ARG A 60 0.17 -2.24 -9.78
C ARG A 60 0.70 -1.64 -8.48
N ILE A 61 1.92 -2.01 -8.07
CA ILE A 61 2.58 -1.43 -6.89
C ILE A 61 2.73 0.09 -7.08
N LEU A 62 3.26 0.52 -8.23
CA LEU A 62 3.42 1.94 -8.54
C LEU A 62 2.08 2.66 -8.61
N ALA A 63 1.07 2.07 -9.26
CA ALA A 63 -0.27 2.64 -9.35
C ALA A 63 -0.87 2.87 -7.96
N ALA A 64 -0.68 1.92 -7.04
CA ALA A 64 -1.12 2.04 -5.66
C ALA A 64 -0.33 3.11 -4.89
N LEU A 65 1.00 3.11 -4.99
CA LEU A 65 1.86 4.08 -4.28
C LEU A 65 1.69 5.53 -4.77
N LYS A 66 1.25 5.74 -6.01
CA LYS A 66 0.88 7.06 -6.54
C LYS A 66 -0.36 7.65 -5.86
N ARG A 67 -1.18 6.84 -5.20
CA ARG A 67 -2.35 7.30 -4.46
C ARG A 67 -1.92 7.80 -3.07
N PRO A 68 -2.20 9.07 -2.70
CA PRO A 68 -1.91 9.56 -1.35
C PRO A 68 -2.76 8.87 -0.28
N GLU A 69 -3.90 8.28 -0.64
CA GLU A 69 -4.79 7.56 0.26
C GLU A 69 -4.20 6.21 0.72
N VAL A 70 -3.29 5.63 -0.07
CA VAL A 70 -2.70 4.31 0.21
C VAL A 70 -1.55 4.44 1.20
N ALA A 71 -1.73 3.77 2.34
CA ALA A 71 -0.75 3.73 3.42
C ALA A 71 0.30 2.64 3.20
N SER A 72 -0.08 1.47 2.67
CA SER A 72 0.84 0.38 2.39
C SER A 72 0.39 -0.48 1.22
N VAL A 73 1.35 -1.08 0.53
CA VAL A 73 1.11 -2.07 -0.52
C VAL A 73 1.61 -3.42 -0.06
N LEU A 74 0.76 -4.45 -0.16
CA LEU A 74 1.10 -5.82 0.16
C LEU A 74 1.52 -6.57 -1.10
N VAL A 75 2.73 -7.10 -1.07
CA VAL A 75 3.25 -8.03 -2.06
C VAL A 75 2.80 -9.45 -1.69
N PRO A 76 2.21 -10.21 -2.61
CA PRO A 76 1.88 -11.61 -2.38
C PRO A 76 3.07 -12.44 -1.87
N GLU A 77 2.82 -13.40 -0.97
CA GLU A 77 3.87 -14.25 -0.38
C GLU A 77 4.67 -15.05 -1.42
N ASP A 78 4.08 -15.32 -2.59
CA ASP A 78 4.71 -16.05 -3.69
C ASP A 78 5.62 -15.19 -4.58
N ARG A 79 5.74 -13.88 -4.30
CA ARG A 79 6.53 -12.92 -5.08
C ARG A 79 7.39 -11.98 -4.23
N PRO A 80 8.15 -12.48 -3.24
CA PRO A 80 8.93 -11.64 -2.33
C PRO A 80 9.96 -10.76 -3.06
N GLU A 81 10.40 -11.13 -4.25
CA GLU A 81 11.31 -10.35 -5.10
C GLU A 81 10.76 -8.96 -5.44
N LEU A 82 9.43 -8.77 -5.40
CA LEU A 82 8.83 -7.46 -5.65
C LEU A 82 9.09 -6.45 -4.52
N LEU A 83 9.53 -6.88 -3.33
CA LEU A 83 9.95 -5.99 -2.25
C LEU A 83 11.27 -5.27 -2.56
N GLU A 84 12.10 -5.85 -3.44
CA GLU A 84 13.40 -5.31 -3.81
C GLU A 84 13.32 -4.33 -4.99
N LEU A 85 12.11 -4.09 -5.54
CA LEU A 85 11.92 -3.16 -6.63
C LEU A 85 12.46 -1.78 -6.27
N ASP A 86 13.38 -1.25 -7.08
CA ASP A 86 13.74 0.16 -6.98
C ASP A 86 12.61 1.01 -7.57
N LEU A 87 11.68 1.39 -6.70
CA LEU A 87 10.55 2.25 -7.02
C LEU A 87 10.97 3.60 -7.62
N ARG A 88 12.23 4.04 -7.42
CA ARG A 88 12.75 5.28 -8.02
C ARG A 88 13.01 5.09 -9.52
N GLU A 89 13.60 3.98 -9.94
CA GLU A 89 13.87 3.72 -11.35
C GLU A 89 12.57 3.62 -12.15
N LEU A 90 11.56 2.98 -11.57
CA LEU A 90 10.25 2.80 -12.20
C LEU A 90 9.40 4.08 -12.32
N THR A 91 9.74 5.16 -11.60
CA THR A 91 9.00 6.43 -11.65
C THR A 91 9.58 7.39 -12.69
N TYR A 92 10.82 7.18 -13.14
CA TYR A 92 11.54 8.06 -14.09
C TYR A 92 12.01 7.34 -15.38
N GLY A 93 11.64 6.07 -15.57
CA GLY A 93 11.85 5.31 -16.80
C GLY A 93 10.83 5.62 -17.88
#